data_AF-E9ANC5-F1
#
_entry.id   AF-E9ANC5-F1
#
_cell.length_a   1.000
_cell.length_b   1.000
_cell.length_c   1.000
_cell.angle_alpha   90.00
_cell.angle_beta   90.00
_cell.angle_gamma   90.00
#
_symmetry.space_group_name_H-M   'P 1'
#
loop_
_entity.id
_entity.type
_entity.pdbx_description
1 polymer ?
#
loop_
_entity_poly.entity_id
_entity_poly.type
_entity_poly.pdbx_seq_one_letter_code
_entity_poly.pdbx_strand_id
1 'polypeptide(L)'
;MSFFTSKTCDVFPPRRRGQSDGALRKELNARGAPRDSAIITKTELDIIRGMIDGRFPGSLSGTAATAVAPRTHTEAAEEHRRRMQEFDADRARNGVAPRTAEEIEEAQLRQVNLEKARLMLDEECDEVKAMNRVIMEAKCVATREAQRLEKQKRIEEETAYNRQMDAIMAQEAETAQKVYLERERQRMEEQRRNAAMIKVQLHERYVERVRRLERHQQEQDAMSRHIERLQMEEKAEKLRRIDAARRLMEEAAIANAEQIALKQREREMELEEDRKMAEYIKQKEARDEAYAEEQARIRRERDMEIARLRANQQRVQDKQAELEELRARRVQEAYIREERRKEKEAAERESAMHADLQQARLAQVEERNRQKALEKVQEQEELDRILAVQKISREQELERQARTRRLQEENSVALLKQMMDVEERRRRQRQEEIEEGNQLRKAARERQAALEAIRNRKLGELEELDVPEQYRRALLKVGK
;
A
#
# COMPACT_ATOMS: atom_id res chain seq x y z
N MET A 1 -103.23 -19.01 7.81
CA MET A 1 -102.05 -19.60 7.14
C MET A 1 -101.47 -20.65 8.06
N SER A 2 -101.40 -21.87 7.56
CA SER A 2 -100.91 -23.08 8.20
C SER A 2 -99.41 -23.03 8.51
N PHE A 3 -99.04 -23.14 9.78
CA PHE A 3 -97.68 -23.52 10.20
C PHE A 3 -97.75 -24.61 11.27
N PHE A 4 -98.44 -25.72 10.98
CA PHE A 4 -98.11 -27.01 11.59
C PHE A 4 -96.95 -27.60 10.79
N THR A 5 -95.72 -27.28 11.18
CA THR A 5 -94.55 -28.04 10.75
C THR A 5 -94.42 -29.25 11.66
N SER A 6 -94.81 -30.40 11.13
CA SER A 6 -94.66 -31.73 11.71
C SER A 6 -93.19 -32.12 11.87
N LYS A 7 -92.57 -31.70 12.97
CA LYS A 7 -91.25 -32.21 13.43
C LYS A 7 -91.23 -32.58 14.91
N THR A 8 -92.32 -33.13 15.44
CA THR A 8 -92.47 -33.40 16.89
C THR A 8 -92.37 -34.87 17.30
N CYS A 9 -91.85 -35.76 16.45
CA CYS A 9 -91.87 -37.20 16.79
C CYS A 9 -90.56 -37.78 17.37
N ASP A 10 -89.41 -37.08 17.35
CA ASP A 10 -88.12 -37.69 17.75
C ASP A 10 -87.31 -36.95 18.84
N VAL A 11 -87.85 -35.85 19.39
CA VAL A 11 -87.13 -35.03 20.40
C VAL A 11 -87.06 -35.73 21.77
N PHE A 12 -88.06 -36.56 22.11
CA PHE A 12 -88.19 -37.20 23.43
C PHE A 12 -88.13 -38.73 23.34
N PRO A 13 -86.94 -39.35 23.39
CA PRO A 13 -86.81 -40.81 23.39
C PRO A 13 -87.25 -41.44 24.73
N PRO A 14 -87.71 -42.71 24.74
CA PRO A 14 -87.95 -43.43 25.99
C PRO A 14 -86.65 -43.66 26.76
N ARG A 15 -86.69 -43.50 28.09
CA ARG A 15 -85.53 -43.69 28.98
C ARG A 15 -85.00 -45.13 28.89
N ARG A 16 -83.69 -45.29 28.69
CA ARG A 16 -83.06 -46.61 28.70
C ARG A 16 -82.96 -47.15 30.14
N ARG A 17 -83.10 -48.47 30.33
CA ARG A 17 -82.93 -49.10 31.66
C ARG A 17 -81.54 -48.75 32.22
N GLY A 18 -81.49 -48.13 33.40
CA GLY A 18 -80.24 -47.74 34.08
C GLY A 18 -79.65 -46.38 33.69
N GLN A 19 -80.27 -45.62 32.79
CA GLN A 19 -79.82 -44.26 32.43
C GLN A 19 -80.07 -43.27 33.57
N SER A 20 -79.04 -42.51 34.00
CA SER A 20 -79.19 -41.47 35.04
C SER A 20 -79.84 -40.19 34.48
N ASP A 21 -80.46 -39.40 35.35
CA ASP A 21 -81.22 -38.20 34.92
C ASP A 21 -80.34 -37.12 34.29
N GLY A 22 -79.09 -37.01 34.74
CA GLY A 22 -78.08 -36.14 34.12
C GLY A 22 -77.70 -36.59 32.71
N ALA A 23 -77.59 -37.91 32.47
CA ALA A 23 -77.30 -38.45 31.14
C ALA A 23 -78.48 -38.25 30.18
N LEU A 24 -79.72 -38.40 30.67
CA LEU A 24 -80.93 -38.14 29.89
C LEU A 24 -81.06 -36.65 29.52
N ARG A 25 -80.77 -35.74 30.47
CA ARG A 25 -80.77 -34.27 30.23
C ARG A 25 -79.77 -33.86 29.14
N LYS A 26 -78.58 -34.47 29.14
CA LYS A 26 -77.54 -34.22 28.13
C LYS A 26 -77.99 -34.70 26.75
N GLU A 27 -78.65 -35.85 26.65
CA GLU A 27 -79.21 -36.38 25.40
C GLU A 27 -80.36 -35.51 24.86
N LEU A 28 -81.26 -35.04 25.73
CA LEU A 28 -82.37 -34.15 25.36
C LEU A 28 -81.87 -32.78 24.85
N ASN A 29 -80.90 -32.19 25.53
CA ASN A 29 -80.28 -30.93 25.09
C ASN A 29 -79.59 -31.09 23.73
N ALA A 30 -78.92 -32.23 23.49
CA ALA A 30 -78.28 -32.52 22.21
C ALA A 30 -79.29 -32.69 21.06
N ARG A 31 -80.52 -33.11 21.35
CA ARG A 31 -81.62 -33.24 20.38
C ARG A 31 -82.48 -31.98 20.23
N GLY A 32 -82.08 -30.87 20.87
CA GLY A 32 -82.76 -29.58 20.75
C GLY A 32 -84.00 -29.44 21.62
N ALA A 33 -84.10 -30.16 22.75
CA ALA A 33 -85.17 -29.96 23.71
C ALA A 33 -85.13 -28.53 24.30
N PRO A 34 -86.29 -27.87 24.49
CA PRO A 34 -86.34 -26.53 25.07
C PRO A 34 -85.75 -26.50 26.49
N ARG A 35 -85.01 -25.43 26.82
CA ARG A 35 -84.25 -25.29 28.08
C ARG A 35 -85.12 -25.34 29.34
N ASP A 36 -86.41 -25.05 29.21
CA ASP A 36 -87.39 -25.02 30.31
C ASP A 36 -88.10 -26.36 30.55
N SER A 37 -87.66 -27.44 29.90
CA SER A 37 -88.22 -28.77 30.15
C SER A 37 -87.81 -29.30 31.53
N ALA A 38 -88.76 -29.82 32.33
CA ALA A 38 -88.52 -30.47 33.62
C ALA A 38 -88.68 -32.00 33.50
N ILE A 39 -87.79 -32.77 34.13
CA ILE A 39 -87.88 -34.23 34.18
C ILE A 39 -88.58 -34.58 35.49
N ILE A 40 -89.79 -35.16 35.40
CA ILE A 40 -90.61 -35.53 36.56
C ILE A 40 -90.64 -37.05 36.67
N THR A 41 -90.35 -37.59 37.85
CA THR A 41 -90.47 -39.02 38.12
C THR A 41 -91.93 -39.44 38.23
N LYS A 42 -92.27 -40.72 37.98
CA LYS A 42 -93.67 -41.20 38.11
C LYS A 42 -94.26 -40.88 39.49
N THR A 43 -93.46 -41.01 40.54
CA THR A 43 -93.83 -40.68 41.91
C THR A 43 -94.14 -39.21 42.12
N GLU A 44 -93.35 -38.29 41.56
CA GLU A 44 -93.62 -36.86 41.62
C GLU A 44 -94.86 -36.47 40.81
N LEU A 45 -95.10 -37.16 39.68
CA LEU A 45 -96.28 -36.97 38.85
C LEU A 45 -97.55 -37.43 39.59
N ASP A 46 -97.48 -38.53 40.33
CA ASP A 46 -98.57 -39.02 41.19
C ASP A 46 -98.81 -38.08 42.39
N ILE A 47 -97.75 -37.47 42.95
CA ILE A 47 -97.86 -36.45 44.00
C ILE A 47 -98.54 -35.19 43.47
N ILE A 48 -98.14 -34.71 42.28
CA ILE A 48 -98.75 -33.53 41.65
C ILE A 48 -100.21 -33.82 41.30
N ARG A 49 -100.53 -35.02 40.80
CA ARG A 49 -101.93 -35.46 40.59
C ARG A 49 -102.71 -35.49 41.91
N GLY A 50 -102.14 -35.99 42.99
CA GLY A 50 -102.74 -35.95 44.33
C GLY A 50 -102.98 -34.54 44.86
N MET A 51 -102.12 -33.57 44.52
CA MET A 51 -102.31 -32.15 44.84
C MET A 51 -103.45 -31.52 44.01
N ILE A 52 -103.57 -31.86 42.73
CA ILE A 52 -104.63 -31.38 41.84
C ILE A 52 -106.00 -31.99 42.22
N ASP A 53 -106.02 -33.26 42.63
CA ASP A 53 -107.22 -33.96 43.10
C ASP A 53 -107.60 -33.61 44.56
N GLY A 54 -106.93 -32.62 45.17
CA GLY A 54 -107.29 -32.06 46.48
C GLY A 54 -106.93 -32.92 47.69
N ARG A 55 -106.03 -33.89 47.56
CA ARG A 55 -105.63 -34.81 48.65
C ARG A 55 -104.27 -34.41 49.24
N PHE A 56 -104.27 -33.39 50.09
CA PHE A 56 -103.07 -32.85 50.74
C PHE A 56 -102.74 -33.63 52.04
N PRO A 57 -101.57 -34.28 52.19
CA PRO A 57 -101.22 -35.07 53.38
C PRO A 57 -100.55 -34.23 54.48
N GLY A 58 -100.95 -32.96 54.64
CA GLY A 58 -100.22 -32.00 55.49
C GLY A 58 -101.04 -30.86 56.07
N SER A 59 -102.37 -30.97 56.14
CA SER A 59 -103.20 -29.99 56.83
C SER A 59 -104.47 -30.62 57.38
N LEU A 60 -104.47 -30.92 58.68
CA LEU A 60 -105.67 -31.06 59.49
C LEU A 60 -105.46 -30.28 60.79
N SER A 61 -105.45 -28.95 60.67
CA SER A 61 -105.86 -28.09 61.78
C SER A 61 -107.39 -28.03 61.75
N GLY A 62 -108.02 -28.90 62.53
CA GLY A 62 -109.47 -29.02 62.64
C GLY A 62 -109.85 -29.71 63.93
N THR A 63 -110.02 -28.90 64.98
CA THR A 63 -110.92 -29.12 66.13
C THR A 63 -111.06 -30.55 66.67
N ALA A 64 -110.34 -30.87 67.76
CA ALA A 64 -110.79 -31.83 68.76
C ALA A 64 -110.04 -31.64 70.09
N ALA A 65 -110.56 -30.76 70.95
CA ALA A 65 -110.37 -30.92 72.38
C ALA A 65 -111.25 -32.10 72.82
N THR A 66 -110.67 -33.29 72.96
CA THR A 66 -111.31 -34.39 73.70
C THR A 66 -110.27 -35.40 74.18
N ALA A 67 -110.14 -35.46 75.51
CA ALA A 67 -109.71 -36.58 76.33
C ALA A 67 -108.47 -37.39 75.89
N VAL A 68 -107.38 -37.13 76.62
CA VAL A 68 -106.24 -38.03 76.81
C VAL A 68 -106.74 -39.38 77.34
N ALA A 69 -106.58 -40.44 76.54
CA ALA A 69 -106.57 -41.83 77.02
C ALA A 69 -105.09 -42.25 77.20
N PRO A 70 -104.67 -42.76 78.36
CA PRO A 70 -103.30 -43.22 78.54
C PRO A 70 -103.13 -44.51 77.73
N ARG A 71 -102.39 -44.41 76.63
CA ARG A 71 -101.78 -45.58 76.00
C ARG A 71 -100.74 -46.09 77.00
N THR A 72 -100.91 -47.32 77.46
CA THR A 72 -99.91 -48.01 78.28
C THR A 72 -98.61 -48.10 77.48
N HIS A 73 -97.70 -47.17 77.74
CA HIS A 73 -96.33 -47.27 77.28
C HIS A 73 -95.68 -48.43 78.03
N THR A 74 -95.12 -49.39 77.31
CA THR A 74 -94.32 -50.44 77.92
C THR A 74 -93.11 -49.79 78.60
N GLU A 75 -92.75 -50.25 79.79
CA GLU A 75 -91.64 -49.69 80.59
C GLU A 75 -90.33 -49.61 79.78
N ALA A 76 -90.11 -50.57 78.89
CA ALA A 76 -88.98 -50.57 77.95
C ALA A 76 -88.94 -49.36 76.99
N ALA A 77 -90.10 -48.83 76.58
CA ALA A 77 -90.18 -47.66 75.72
C ALA A 77 -89.91 -46.35 76.50
N GLU A 78 -90.24 -46.32 77.79
CA GLU A 78 -89.94 -45.18 78.67
C GLU A 78 -88.46 -45.17 79.08
N GLU A 79 -87.87 -46.34 79.34
CA GLU A 79 -86.43 -46.47 79.60
C GLU A 79 -85.58 -46.09 78.38
N HIS A 80 -85.98 -46.51 77.17
CA HIS A 80 -85.30 -46.09 75.94
C HIS A 80 -85.42 -44.56 75.73
N ARG A 81 -86.57 -43.97 76.07
CA ARG A 81 -86.80 -42.53 75.98
C ARG A 81 -86.00 -41.76 77.02
N ARG A 82 -85.88 -42.27 78.25
CA ARG A 82 -85.02 -41.70 79.30
C ARG A 82 -83.54 -41.79 78.96
N ARG A 83 -83.07 -42.93 78.43
CA ARG A 83 -81.69 -43.07 77.94
C ARG A 83 -81.40 -42.12 76.79
N MET A 84 -82.33 -41.94 75.84
CA MET A 84 -82.20 -40.92 74.80
C MET A 84 -82.12 -39.51 75.38
N GLN A 85 -82.96 -39.18 76.38
CA GLN A 85 -82.94 -37.88 77.04
C GLN A 85 -81.65 -37.63 77.85
N GLU A 86 -81.09 -38.65 78.48
CA GLU A 86 -79.79 -38.58 79.16
C GLU A 86 -78.65 -38.41 78.14
N PHE A 87 -78.66 -39.17 77.04
CA PHE A 87 -77.70 -38.99 75.94
C PHE A 87 -77.79 -37.59 75.30
N ASP A 88 -79.00 -37.05 75.12
CA ASP A 88 -79.22 -35.71 74.59
C ASP A 88 -78.81 -34.63 75.61
N ALA A 89 -79.09 -34.83 76.91
CA ALA A 89 -78.68 -33.92 77.98
C ALA A 89 -77.16 -33.91 78.18
N ASP A 90 -76.48 -35.05 77.99
CA ASP A 90 -75.03 -35.16 78.07
C ASP A 90 -74.34 -34.61 76.82
N ARG A 91 -74.98 -34.69 75.64
CA ARG A 91 -74.59 -33.91 74.43
C ARG A 91 -74.73 -32.41 74.63
N ALA A 92 -75.80 -31.97 75.30
CA ALA A 92 -76.02 -30.57 75.58
C ALA A 92 -75.04 -30.01 76.63
N ARG A 93 -74.69 -30.81 77.65
CA ARG A 93 -73.75 -30.42 78.72
C ARG A 93 -72.29 -30.44 78.30
N ASN A 94 -71.87 -31.39 77.47
CA ASN A 94 -70.46 -31.51 77.04
C ASN A 94 -70.12 -30.63 75.83
N GLY A 95 -71.09 -29.86 75.31
CA GLY A 95 -70.94 -29.14 74.06
C GLY A 95 -70.79 -30.09 72.87
N VAL A 96 -70.96 -29.54 71.68
CA VAL A 96 -70.88 -30.26 70.39
C VAL A 96 -69.64 -31.18 70.35
N ALA A 97 -69.78 -32.34 69.69
CA ALA A 97 -68.73 -33.31 69.41
C ALA A 97 -67.37 -32.66 69.07
N PRO A 98 -66.22 -33.30 69.37
CA PRO A 98 -64.91 -32.75 69.05
C PRO A 98 -64.89 -32.37 67.57
N ARG A 99 -64.62 -31.07 67.31
CA ARG A 99 -64.59 -30.50 65.96
C ARG A 99 -63.74 -31.37 65.04
N THR A 100 -64.26 -31.69 63.86
CA THR A 100 -63.57 -32.48 62.85
C THR A 100 -62.28 -31.77 62.42
N ALA A 101 -61.25 -32.49 61.97
CA ALA A 101 -59.97 -31.89 61.55
C ALA A 101 -60.16 -30.77 60.50
N GLU A 102 -61.10 -30.96 59.58
CA GLU A 102 -61.50 -29.96 58.57
C GLU A 102 -62.09 -28.69 59.20
N GLU A 103 -62.87 -28.81 60.27
CA GLU A 103 -63.46 -27.66 60.97
C GLU A 103 -62.42 -26.85 61.75
N ILE A 104 -61.34 -27.50 62.20
CA ILE A 104 -60.21 -26.85 62.87
C ILE A 104 -59.37 -26.07 61.86
N GLU A 105 -59.09 -26.66 60.70
CA GLU A 105 -58.38 -25.98 59.60
C GLU A 105 -59.19 -24.79 59.07
N GLU A 106 -60.50 -24.95 58.87
CA GLU A 106 -61.37 -23.84 58.48
C GLU A 106 -61.39 -22.74 59.55
N ALA A 107 -61.40 -23.08 60.84
CA ALA A 107 -61.33 -22.10 61.91
C ALA A 107 -60.00 -21.35 61.92
N GLN A 108 -58.88 -22.02 61.67
CA GLN A 108 -57.55 -21.40 61.55
C GLN A 108 -57.46 -20.50 60.32
N LEU A 109 -57.95 -20.94 59.17
CA LEU A 109 -58.02 -20.11 57.95
C LEU A 109 -58.90 -18.88 58.17
N ARG A 110 -60.04 -19.04 58.84
CA ARG A 110 -60.89 -17.91 59.24
C ARG A 110 -60.13 -16.96 60.17
N GLN A 111 -59.36 -17.46 61.14
CA GLN A 111 -58.53 -16.61 62.01
C GLN A 111 -57.46 -15.85 61.24
N VAL A 112 -56.68 -16.52 60.38
CA VAL A 112 -55.66 -15.88 59.53
C VAL A 112 -56.29 -14.85 58.60
N ASN A 113 -57.47 -15.14 58.05
CA ASN A 113 -58.19 -14.18 57.19
C ASN A 113 -58.68 -12.97 57.99
N LEU A 114 -59.16 -13.17 59.22
CA LEU A 114 -59.55 -12.08 60.11
C LEU A 114 -58.34 -11.24 60.54
N GLU A 115 -57.21 -11.86 60.84
CA GLU A 115 -55.94 -11.19 61.15
C GLU A 115 -55.42 -10.40 59.95
N LYS A 116 -55.45 -10.99 58.75
CA LYS A 116 -55.10 -10.31 57.50
C LYS A 116 -56.02 -9.13 57.21
N ALA A 117 -57.33 -9.28 57.45
CA ALA A 117 -58.30 -8.19 57.32
C ALA A 117 -58.03 -7.07 58.33
N ARG A 118 -57.66 -7.41 59.58
CA ARG A 118 -57.22 -6.44 60.59
C ARG A 118 -55.97 -5.70 60.16
N LEU A 119 -54.94 -6.41 59.71
CA LEU A 119 -53.72 -5.79 59.17
C LEU A 119 -54.01 -4.87 57.99
N MET A 120 -54.90 -5.26 57.07
CA MET A 120 -55.31 -4.38 55.97
C MET A 120 -56.01 -3.11 56.46
N LEU A 121 -56.84 -3.21 57.51
CA LEU A 121 -57.47 -2.04 58.11
C LEU A 121 -56.43 -1.13 58.79
N ASP A 122 -55.46 -1.71 59.49
CA ASP A 122 -54.37 -0.97 60.13
C ASP A 122 -53.47 -0.26 59.08
N GLU A 123 -53.21 -0.90 57.94
CA GLU A 123 -52.47 -0.32 56.80
C GLU A 123 -53.23 0.83 56.11
N GLU A 124 -54.56 0.86 56.23
CA GLU A 124 -55.38 1.94 55.69
C GLU A 124 -55.34 3.20 56.57
N CYS A 125 -54.87 3.11 57.82
CA CYS A 125 -54.68 4.27 58.69
C CYS A 125 -53.62 5.24 58.14
N ASP A 126 -53.87 6.55 58.25
CA ASP A 126 -53.04 7.59 57.66
C ASP A 126 -51.63 7.65 58.29
N GLU A 127 -51.50 7.34 59.58
CA GLU A 127 -50.23 7.26 60.29
C GLU A 127 -49.37 6.10 59.76
N VAL A 128 -49.97 4.94 59.50
CA VAL A 128 -49.27 3.77 58.96
C VAL A 128 -48.85 4.03 57.51
N LYS A 129 -49.69 4.70 56.71
CA LYS A 129 -49.30 5.20 55.38
C LYS A 129 -48.15 6.21 55.43
N ALA A 130 -48.09 7.07 56.45
CA ALA A 130 -46.95 7.96 56.67
C ALA A 130 -45.67 7.19 57.04
N MET A 131 -45.76 6.18 57.92
CA MET A 131 -44.62 5.32 58.26
C MET A 131 -44.13 4.52 57.04
N ASN A 132 -45.05 3.99 56.23
CA ASN A 132 -44.73 3.28 55.00
C ASN A 132 -44.02 4.18 53.98
N ARG A 133 -44.41 5.46 53.87
CA ARG A 133 -43.68 6.44 53.04
C ARG A 133 -42.23 6.58 53.49
N VAL A 134 -41.99 6.74 54.79
CA VAL A 134 -40.63 6.86 55.35
C VAL A 134 -39.81 5.58 55.11
N ILE A 135 -40.41 4.40 55.28
CA ILE A 135 -39.74 3.11 55.01
C ILE A 135 -39.38 2.99 53.52
N MET A 136 -40.28 3.40 52.62
CA MET A 136 -40.01 3.38 51.19
C MET A 136 -38.91 4.36 50.80
N GLU A 137 -38.90 5.57 51.37
CA GLU A 137 -37.81 6.53 51.20
C GLU A 137 -36.48 5.96 51.69
N ALA A 138 -36.46 5.33 52.87
CA ALA A 138 -35.26 4.69 53.41
C ALA A 138 -34.74 3.57 52.50
N LYS A 139 -35.62 2.73 51.94
CA LYS A 139 -35.26 1.69 50.95
C LYS A 139 -34.67 2.30 49.68
N CYS A 140 -35.26 3.39 49.18
CA CYS A 140 -34.74 4.12 48.02
C CYS A 140 -33.36 4.76 48.30
N VAL A 141 -33.14 5.28 49.49
CA VAL A 141 -31.84 5.84 49.89
C VAL A 141 -30.79 4.73 49.99
N ALA A 142 -31.10 3.60 50.66
CA ALA A 142 -30.17 2.48 50.80
C ALA A 142 -29.75 1.90 49.43
N THR A 143 -30.70 1.75 48.51
CA THR A 143 -30.39 1.28 47.14
C THR A 143 -29.56 2.30 46.36
N ARG A 144 -29.84 3.60 46.50
CA ARG A 144 -29.03 4.66 45.90
C ARG A 144 -27.61 4.70 46.46
N GLU A 145 -27.42 4.48 47.75
CA GLU A 145 -26.10 4.41 48.38
C GLU A 145 -25.29 3.22 47.87
N ALA A 146 -25.92 2.05 47.78
CA ALA A 146 -25.30 0.86 47.19
C ALA A 146 -24.87 1.11 45.72
N GLN A 147 -25.74 1.73 44.91
CA GLN A 147 -25.41 2.11 43.53
C GLN A 147 -24.27 3.13 43.44
N ARG A 148 -24.21 4.09 44.37
CA ARG A 148 -23.13 5.09 44.43
C ARG A 148 -21.80 4.42 44.73
N LEU A 149 -21.76 3.50 45.69
CA LEU A 149 -20.56 2.73 46.03
C LEU A 149 -20.10 1.85 44.87
N GLU A 150 -21.03 1.18 44.20
CA GLU A 150 -20.71 0.37 43.01
C GLU A 150 -20.13 1.25 41.89
N LYS A 151 -20.72 2.41 41.63
CA LYS A 151 -20.22 3.37 40.64
C LYS A 151 -18.82 3.87 41.00
N GLN A 152 -18.55 4.17 42.28
CA GLN A 152 -17.22 4.57 42.73
C GLN A 152 -16.19 3.46 42.49
N LYS A 153 -16.50 2.21 42.84
CA LYS A 153 -15.63 1.06 42.56
C LYS A 153 -15.34 0.91 41.06
N ARG A 154 -16.36 1.03 40.20
CA ARG A 154 -16.13 0.98 38.74
C ARG A 154 -15.19 2.08 38.25
N ILE A 155 -15.33 3.30 38.77
CA ILE A 155 -14.44 4.43 38.42
C ILE A 155 -13.02 4.15 38.92
N GLU A 156 -12.85 3.62 40.13
CA GLU A 156 -11.54 3.24 40.67
C GLU A 156 -10.88 2.15 39.82
N GLU A 157 -11.62 1.12 39.42
CA GLU A 157 -11.13 0.06 38.54
C GLU A 157 -10.75 0.60 37.14
N GLU A 158 -11.59 1.46 36.56
CA GLU A 158 -11.33 2.10 35.26
C GLU A 158 -10.10 3.00 35.32
N THR A 159 -9.95 3.81 36.37
CA THR A 159 -8.76 4.66 36.56
C THR A 159 -7.50 3.85 36.81
N ALA A 160 -7.57 2.73 37.53
CA ALA A 160 -6.43 1.82 37.70
C ALA A 160 -6.04 1.17 36.37
N TYR A 161 -7.01 0.72 35.57
CA TYR A 161 -6.78 0.17 34.24
C TYR A 161 -6.17 1.21 33.28
N ASN A 162 -6.70 2.43 33.25
CA ASN A 162 -6.16 3.51 32.43
C ASN A 162 -4.72 3.84 32.80
N ARG A 163 -4.38 3.89 34.11
CA ARG A 163 -2.99 4.07 34.56
C ARG A 163 -2.06 2.95 34.10
N GLN A 164 -2.53 1.70 34.11
CA GLN A 164 -1.74 0.57 33.60
C GLN A 164 -1.54 0.68 32.08
N MET A 165 -2.58 1.07 31.34
CA MET A 165 -2.50 1.28 29.89
C MET A 165 -1.53 2.43 29.55
N ASP A 166 -1.61 3.56 30.27
CA ASP A 166 -0.70 4.69 30.10
C ASP A 166 0.76 4.29 30.34
N ALA A 167 1.00 3.42 31.34
CA ALA A 167 2.34 2.89 31.61
C ALA A 167 2.86 2.00 30.48
N ILE A 168 2.01 1.14 29.90
CA ILE A 168 2.36 0.31 28.74
C ILE A 168 2.66 1.20 27.53
N MET A 169 1.80 2.18 27.24
CA MET A 169 1.98 3.13 26.15
C MET A 169 3.29 3.92 26.29
N ALA A 170 3.63 4.35 27.51
CA ALA A 170 4.91 5.02 27.79
C ALA A 170 6.12 4.11 27.54
N GLN A 171 6.05 2.85 27.96
CA GLN A 171 7.09 1.86 27.67
C GLN A 171 7.24 1.61 26.18
N GLU A 172 6.15 1.47 25.44
CA GLU A 172 6.17 1.33 23.98
C GLU A 172 6.81 2.56 23.32
N ALA A 173 6.46 3.77 23.76
CA ALA A 173 7.07 5.00 23.27
C ALA A 173 8.59 5.03 23.53
N GLU A 174 9.05 4.64 24.72
CA GLU A 174 10.48 4.52 25.04
C GLU A 174 11.18 3.47 24.15
N THR A 175 10.55 2.31 23.92
CA THR A 175 11.11 1.29 23.04
C THR A 175 11.21 1.77 21.61
N ALA A 176 10.19 2.46 21.09
CA ALA A 176 10.22 3.07 19.76
C ALA A 176 11.36 4.09 19.66
N GLN A 177 11.52 4.96 20.67
CA GLN A 177 12.61 5.92 20.70
C GLN A 177 13.99 5.25 20.70
N LYS A 178 14.17 4.15 21.46
CA LYS A 178 15.40 3.35 21.45
C LYS A 178 15.69 2.80 20.05
N VAL A 179 14.70 2.25 19.36
CA VAL A 179 14.84 1.76 17.97
C VAL A 179 15.25 2.88 17.01
N TYR A 180 14.67 4.08 17.12
CA TYR A 180 15.07 5.22 16.30
C TYR A 180 16.52 5.65 16.57
N LEU A 181 16.93 5.71 17.83
CA LEU A 181 18.31 6.03 18.22
C LEU A 181 19.31 4.98 17.74
N GLU A 182 18.95 3.70 17.77
CA GLU A 182 19.77 2.61 17.22
C GLU A 182 19.94 2.74 15.71
N ARG A 183 18.87 3.04 14.97
CA ARG A 183 18.94 3.31 13.53
C ARG A 183 19.81 4.52 13.21
N GLU A 184 19.75 5.57 14.02
CA GLU A 184 20.64 6.72 13.88
C GLU A 184 22.10 6.36 14.15
N ARG A 185 22.37 5.60 15.21
CA ARG A 185 23.72 5.10 15.49
C ARG A 185 24.27 4.28 14.33
N GLN A 186 23.48 3.37 13.77
CA GLN A 186 23.86 2.57 12.59
C GLN A 186 24.21 3.48 11.41
N ARG A 187 23.37 4.47 11.08
CA ARG A 187 23.66 5.45 10.02
C ARG A 187 24.96 6.21 10.27
N MET A 188 25.21 6.64 11.50
CA MET A 188 26.45 7.34 11.87
C MET A 188 27.68 6.44 11.79
N GLU A 189 27.56 5.16 12.17
CA GLU A 189 28.63 4.18 12.03
C GLU A 189 28.95 3.87 10.56
N GLU A 190 27.94 3.71 9.72
CA GLU A 190 28.11 3.54 8.27
C GLU A 190 28.79 4.76 7.65
N GLN A 191 28.37 5.98 8.01
CA GLN A 191 29.03 7.21 7.58
C GLN A 191 30.50 7.26 8.03
N ARG A 192 30.80 6.84 9.27
CA ARG A 192 32.18 6.75 9.76
C ARG A 192 33.00 5.72 8.98
N ARG A 193 32.44 4.54 8.69
CA ARG A 193 33.09 3.50 7.88
C ARG A 193 33.35 3.99 6.45
N ASN A 194 32.38 4.63 5.83
CA ASN A 194 32.50 5.22 4.50
C ASN A 194 33.57 6.33 4.48
N ALA A 195 33.57 7.21 5.48
CA ALA A 195 34.59 8.25 5.62
C ALA A 195 35.99 7.65 5.83
N ALA A 196 36.11 6.57 6.60
CA ALA A 196 37.38 5.86 6.78
C ALA A 196 37.86 5.23 5.45
N MET A 197 36.96 4.59 4.70
CA MET A 197 37.28 4.02 3.38
C MET A 197 37.74 5.11 2.41
N ILE A 198 37.07 6.27 2.36
CA ILE A 198 37.46 7.40 1.51
C ILE A 198 38.87 7.90 1.89
N LYS A 199 39.20 7.97 3.19
CA LYS A 199 40.54 8.35 3.63
C LYS A 199 41.61 7.37 3.14
N VAL A 200 41.32 6.06 3.20
CA VAL A 200 42.23 5.03 2.66
C VAL A 200 42.39 5.19 1.15
N GLN A 201 41.30 5.34 0.39
CA GLN A 201 41.35 5.57 -1.05
C GLN A 201 42.12 6.84 -1.43
N LEU A 202 41.97 7.93 -0.67
CA LEU A 202 42.71 9.16 -0.90
C LEU A 202 44.21 8.96 -0.63
N HIS A 203 44.55 8.21 0.41
CA HIS A 203 45.93 7.85 0.71
C HIS A 203 46.54 6.98 -0.40
N GLU A 204 45.82 5.97 -0.90
CA GLU A 204 46.25 5.15 -2.04
C GLU A 204 46.49 6.00 -3.29
N ARG A 205 45.56 6.90 -3.63
CA ARG A 205 45.74 7.85 -4.74
C ARG A 205 46.92 8.79 -4.55
N TYR A 206 47.19 9.21 -3.31
CA TYR A 206 48.37 10.01 -2.99
C TYR A 206 49.66 9.21 -3.24
N VAL A 207 49.73 7.97 -2.75
CA VAL A 207 50.88 7.08 -2.97
C VAL A 207 51.09 6.80 -4.46
N GLU A 208 50.01 6.55 -5.21
CA GLU A 208 50.10 6.38 -6.67
C GLU A 208 50.60 7.64 -7.39
N ARG A 209 50.17 8.83 -6.95
CA ARG A 209 50.67 10.10 -7.48
C ARG A 209 52.17 10.25 -7.22
N VAL A 210 52.62 9.95 -6.01
CA VAL A 210 54.06 9.96 -5.66
C VAL A 210 54.83 8.98 -6.53
N ARG A 211 54.37 7.73 -6.66
CA ARG A 211 55.00 6.71 -7.54
C ARG A 211 55.04 7.13 -9.01
N ARG A 212 54.06 7.90 -9.49
CA ARG A 212 54.05 8.43 -10.86
C ARG A 212 55.10 9.54 -11.03
N LEU A 213 55.22 10.43 -10.03
CA LEU A 213 56.25 11.47 -10.02
C LEU A 213 57.65 10.85 -9.96
N GLU A 214 57.86 9.82 -9.14
CA GLU A 214 59.12 9.08 -9.07
C GLU A 214 59.48 8.44 -10.41
N ARG A 215 58.52 7.79 -11.10
CA ARG A 215 58.74 7.25 -12.45
C ARG A 215 59.12 8.32 -13.46
N HIS A 216 58.42 9.45 -13.44
CA HIS A 216 58.74 10.57 -14.32
C HIS A 216 60.14 11.14 -14.03
N GLN A 217 60.54 11.24 -12.76
CA GLN A 217 61.90 11.64 -12.40
C GLN A 217 62.95 10.63 -12.87
N GLN A 218 62.69 9.33 -12.72
CA GLN A 218 63.57 8.28 -13.25
C GLN A 218 63.71 8.34 -14.78
N GLU A 219 62.62 8.62 -15.50
CA GLU A 219 62.63 8.82 -16.96
C GLU A 219 63.42 10.08 -17.34
N GLN A 220 63.24 11.18 -16.61
CA GLN A 220 64.02 12.42 -16.80
C GLN A 220 65.51 12.22 -16.54
N ASP A 221 65.88 11.50 -15.47
CA ASP A 221 67.27 11.18 -15.16
C ASP A 221 67.87 10.25 -16.22
N ALA A 222 67.12 9.26 -16.70
CA ALA A 222 67.55 8.36 -17.76
C ALA A 222 67.76 9.11 -19.08
N MET A 223 66.84 10.00 -19.44
CA MET A 223 66.98 10.88 -20.60
C MET A 223 68.19 11.80 -20.47
N SER A 224 68.39 12.42 -19.30
CA SER A 224 69.52 13.31 -19.05
C SER A 224 70.85 12.57 -19.19
N ARG A 225 70.96 11.36 -18.60
CA ARG A 225 72.14 10.49 -18.78
C ARG A 225 72.35 10.09 -20.24
N HIS A 226 71.29 9.87 -21.00
CA HIS A 226 71.40 9.55 -22.42
C HIS A 226 71.91 10.76 -23.23
N ILE A 227 71.39 11.96 -22.96
CA ILE A 227 71.86 13.21 -23.56
C ILE A 227 73.33 13.44 -23.22
N GLU A 228 73.74 13.24 -21.98
CA GLU A 228 75.15 13.38 -21.57
C GLU A 228 76.06 12.41 -22.34
N ARG A 229 75.65 11.14 -22.52
CA ARG A 229 76.41 10.17 -23.33
C ARG A 229 76.54 10.63 -24.78
N LEU A 230 75.45 11.06 -25.41
CA LEU A 230 75.48 11.58 -26.78
C LEU A 230 76.39 12.81 -26.89
N GLN A 231 76.34 13.73 -25.93
CA GLN A 231 77.23 14.89 -25.90
C GLN A 231 78.70 14.49 -25.75
N MET A 232 79.02 13.46 -24.96
CA MET A 232 80.39 12.95 -24.84
C MET A 232 80.85 12.27 -26.14
N GLU A 233 79.99 11.49 -26.79
CA GLU A 233 80.25 10.89 -28.10
C GLU A 233 80.47 11.95 -29.18
N GLU A 234 79.62 12.98 -29.25
CA GLU A 234 79.79 14.11 -30.15
C GLU A 234 81.11 14.86 -29.90
N LYS A 235 81.50 15.08 -28.65
CA LYS A 235 82.79 15.69 -28.30
C LYS A 235 83.95 14.82 -28.77
N ALA A 236 83.87 13.50 -28.58
CA ALA A 236 84.88 12.56 -29.04
C ALA A 236 84.98 12.53 -30.58
N GLU A 237 83.85 12.56 -31.29
CA GLU A 237 83.82 12.65 -32.75
C GLU A 237 84.40 13.97 -33.26
N LYS A 238 84.08 15.10 -32.61
CA LYS A 238 84.66 16.40 -32.96
C LYS A 238 86.19 16.38 -32.79
N LEU A 239 86.70 15.82 -31.70
CA LEU A 239 88.14 15.64 -31.51
C LEU A 239 88.75 14.75 -32.60
N ARG A 240 88.14 13.61 -32.91
CA ARG A 240 88.59 12.72 -34.00
C ARG A 240 88.61 13.43 -35.37
N ARG A 241 87.62 14.27 -35.65
CA ARG A 241 87.57 15.07 -36.88
C ARG A 241 88.68 16.12 -36.93
N ILE A 242 88.96 16.79 -35.81
CA ILE A 242 90.07 17.74 -35.70
C ILE A 242 91.42 17.02 -35.90
N ASP A 243 91.61 15.87 -35.25
CA ASP A 243 92.83 15.07 -35.39
C ASP A 243 93.01 14.54 -36.82
N ALA A 244 91.94 14.06 -37.45
CA ALA A 244 91.95 13.63 -38.85
C ALA A 244 92.26 14.80 -39.80
N ALA A 245 91.65 15.96 -39.58
CA ALA A 245 91.93 17.18 -40.36
C ALA A 245 93.38 17.63 -40.19
N ARG A 246 93.92 17.54 -38.97
CA ARG A 246 95.33 17.85 -38.68
C ARG A 246 96.28 16.90 -39.41
N ARG A 247 96.02 15.59 -39.39
CA ARG A 247 96.81 14.59 -40.13
C ARG A 247 96.78 14.85 -41.64
N LEU A 248 95.61 15.15 -42.20
CA LEU A 248 95.48 15.53 -43.61
C LEU A 248 96.26 16.81 -43.94
N MET A 249 96.27 17.81 -43.04
CA MET A 249 97.09 19.01 -43.21
C MET A 249 98.60 18.71 -43.15
N GLU A 250 99.02 17.83 -42.23
CA GLU A 250 100.42 17.40 -42.11
C GLU A 250 100.87 16.61 -43.36
N GLU A 251 100.04 15.69 -43.87
CA GLU A 251 100.28 14.96 -45.11
C GLU A 251 100.34 15.91 -46.33
N ALA A 252 99.44 16.89 -46.41
CA ALA A 252 99.47 17.90 -47.47
C ALA A 252 100.71 18.80 -47.38
N ALA A 253 101.18 19.12 -46.18
CA ALA A 253 102.40 19.90 -45.98
C ALA A 253 103.65 19.12 -46.42
N ILE A 254 103.72 17.82 -46.11
CA ILE A 254 104.80 16.93 -46.56
C ILE A 254 104.80 16.83 -48.09
N ALA A 255 103.65 16.56 -48.71
CA ALA A 255 103.53 16.50 -50.17
C ALA A 255 103.92 17.82 -50.85
N ASN A 256 103.58 18.97 -50.25
CA ASN A 256 103.98 20.28 -50.76
C ASN A 256 105.49 20.52 -50.61
N ALA A 257 106.09 20.14 -49.47
CA ALA A 257 107.53 20.20 -49.27
C ALA A 257 108.29 19.30 -50.27
N GLU A 258 107.79 18.10 -50.55
CA GLU A 258 108.33 17.21 -51.58
C GLU A 258 108.23 17.82 -52.98
N GLN A 259 107.10 18.44 -53.33
CA GLN A 259 106.96 19.17 -54.60
C GLN A 259 107.92 20.36 -54.71
N ILE A 260 108.15 21.11 -53.62
CA ILE A 260 109.12 22.21 -53.61
C ILE A 260 110.55 21.67 -53.81
N ALA A 261 110.92 20.57 -53.14
CA ALA A 261 112.22 19.95 -53.30
C ALA A 261 112.44 19.40 -54.72
N LEU A 262 111.40 18.80 -55.34
CA LEU A 262 111.46 18.36 -56.74
C LEU A 262 111.68 19.54 -57.69
N LYS A 263 110.94 20.65 -57.52
CA LYS A 263 111.13 21.88 -58.31
C LYS A 263 112.52 22.50 -58.11
N GLN A 264 113.08 22.40 -56.91
CA GLN A 264 114.46 22.87 -56.65
C GLN A 264 115.48 22.00 -57.37
N ARG A 265 115.32 20.67 -57.35
CA ARG A 265 116.17 19.76 -58.13
C ARG A 265 116.06 19.98 -59.63
N GLU A 266 114.86 20.21 -60.15
CA GLU A 266 114.65 20.58 -61.56
C GLU A 266 115.41 21.87 -61.90
N ARG A 267 115.33 22.91 -61.06
CA ARG A 267 116.10 24.15 -61.25
C ARG A 267 117.61 23.95 -61.16
N GLU A 268 118.09 23.08 -60.27
CA GLU A 268 119.51 22.74 -60.17
C GLU A 268 120.01 22.02 -61.42
N MET A 269 119.20 21.10 -61.97
CA MET A 269 119.49 20.43 -63.25
C MET A 269 119.47 21.43 -64.42
N GLU A 270 118.50 22.35 -64.47
CA GLU A 270 118.47 23.44 -65.47
C GLU A 270 119.73 24.31 -65.37
N LEU A 271 120.15 24.69 -64.17
CA LEU A 271 121.38 25.47 -63.94
C LEU A 271 122.64 24.69 -64.36
N GLU A 272 122.68 23.38 -64.16
CA GLU A 272 123.79 22.53 -64.64
C GLU A 272 123.80 22.38 -66.16
N GLU A 273 122.63 22.28 -66.80
CA GLU A 273 122.48 22.28 -68.26
C GLU A 273 122.89 23.64 -68.84
N ASP A 274 122.48 24.75 -68.22
CA ASP A 274 122.90 26.10 -68.57
C ASP A 274 124.41 26.30 -68.44
N ARG A 275 125.05 25.75 -67.40
CA ARG A 275 126.51 25.77 -67.25
C ARG A 275 127.21 24.97 -68.34
N LYS A 276 126.71 23.78 -68.67
CA LYS A 276 127.23 22.96 -69.78
C LYS A 276 127.05 23.65 -71.14
N MET A 277 125.92 24.32 -71.36
CA MET A 277 125.70 25.16 -72.53
C MET A 277 126.67 26.35 -72.56
N ALA A 278 126.88 27.05 -71.44
CA ALA A 278 127.81 28.17 -71.36
C ALA A 278 129.26 27.76 -71.62
N GLU A 279 129.69 26.58 -71.14
CA GLU A 279 131.02 26.03 -71.43
C GLU A 279 131.16 25.61 -72.90
N TYR A 280 130.12 25.02 -73.49
CA TYR A 280 130.08 24.71 -74.93
C TYR A 280 130.10 25.99 -75.79
N ILE A 281 129.38 27.04 -75.37
CA ILE A 281 129.37 28.35 -76.02
C ILE A 281 130.76 29.01 -75.92
N LYS A 282 131.41 29.02 -74.75
CA LYS A 282 132.79 29.55 -74.62
C LYS A 282 133.81 28.81 -75.49
N GLN A 283 133.68 27.48 -75.62
CA GLN A 283 134.55 26.68 -76.49
C GLN A 283 134.25 26.89 -77.98
N LYS A 284 132.99 27.20 -78.33
CA LYS A 284 132.58 27.55 -79.68
C LYS A 284 132.97 28.98 -80.04
N GLU A 285 132.83 29.95 -79.13
CA GLU A 285 133.23 31.34 -79.28
C GLU A 285 134.75 31.49 -79.45
N ALA A 286 135.56 30.72 -78.73
CA ALA A 286 137.02 30.70 -78.95
C ALA A 286 137.44 30.09 -80.31
N ARG A 287 136.58 29.27 -80.94
CA ARG A 287 136.78 28.73 -82.30
C ARG A 287 136.21 29.68 -83.37
N ASP A 288 135.13 30.38 -83.06
CA ASP A 288 134.46 31.35 -83.92
C ASP A 288 135.19 32.71 -83.94
N GLU A 289 135.87 33.15 -82.86
CA GLU A 289 136.70 34.37 -82.81
C GLU A 289 137.91 34.28 -83.76
N ALA A 290 138.54 33.11 -83.85
CA ALA A 290 139.62 32.84 -84.80
C ALA A 290 139.15 32.80 -86.28
N TYR A 291 137.85 32.65 -86.52
CA TYR A 291 137.23 32.65 -87.87
C TYR A 291 136.51 33.99 -88.17
N ALA A 292 136.16 34.77 -87.14
CA ALA A 292 135.46 36.05 -87.22
C ALA A 292 136.40 37.23 -87.55
N GLU A 293 137.68 37.18 -87.18
CA GLU A 293 138.66 38.19 -87.62
C GLU A 293 138.88 38.16 -89.15
N GLU A 294 138.72 36.99 -89.78
CA GLU A 294 138.81 36.80 -91.24
C GLU A 294 137.51 37.18 -91.98
N GLN A 295 136.33 37.03 -91.36
CA GLN A 295 135.02 37.32 -92.00
C GLN A 295 134.40 38.69 -91.67
N ALA A 296 134.90 39.42 -90.67
CA ALA A 296 134.39 40.74 -90.27
C ALA A 296 134.67 41.87 -91.30
N ARG A 297 135.49 41.63 -92.33
CA ARG A 297 135.66 42.56 -93.46
C ARG A 297 134.59 42.44 -94.55
N ILE A 298 133.81 41.35 -94.58
CA ILE A 298 132.87 41.04 -95.67
C ILE A 298 131.39 41.19 -95.24
N ARG A 299 131.08 41.18 -93.93
CA ARG A 299 129.70 41.27 -93.41
C ARG A 299 129.14 42.68 -93.25
N ARG A 300 129.86 43.73 -93.66
CA ARG A 300 129.36 45.13 -93.60
C ARG A 300 128.46 45.54 -94.78
N GLU A 301 128.18 44.63 -95.72
CA GLU A 301 127.42 44.98 -96.94
C GLU A 301 126.06 44.26 -97.09
N ARG A 302 125.66 43.35 -96.20
CA ARG A 302 124.43 42.55 -96.43
C ARG A 302 123.50 42.34 -95.23
N ASP A 303 123.36 43.36 -94.38
CA ASP A 303 122.42 43.35 -93.24
C ASP A 303 121.32 44.44 -93.36
N MET A 304 120.68 44.55 -94.52
CA MET A 304 119.59 45.52 -94.74
C MET A 304 118.28 44.95 -95.34
N GLU A 305 118.10 43.64 -95.53
CA GLU A 305 116.88 43.18 -96.26
C GLU A 305 116.09 41.96 -95.78
N ILE A 306 116.38 41.27 -94.67
CA ILE A 306 115.54 40.11 -94.27
C ILE A 306 115.08 40.19 -92.82
N ALA A 307 114.32 41.24 -92.53
CA ALA A 307 113.45 41.37 -91.34
C ALA A 307 111.96 41.37 -91.75
N ARG A 308 111.58 40.52 -92.73
CA ARG A 308 110.22 40.53 -93.33
C ARG A 308 109.51 39.17 -93.39
N LEU A 309 109.87 38.19 -92.55
CA LEU A 309 109.18 36.89 -92.46
C LEU A 309 109.07 36.34 -91.02
N ARG A 310 108.32 37.04 -90.16
CA ARG A 310 107.76 36.50 -88.91
C ARG A 310 106.30 36.95 -88.70
N ALA A 311 105.48 36.77 -89.73
CA ALA A 311 104.04 37.07 -89.74
C ALA A 311 103.18 35.82 -90.01
N ASN A 312 103.64 34.63 -89.61
CA ASN A 312 102.93 33.37 -89.86
C ASN A 312 103.03 32.37 -88.71
N GLN A 313 102.67 32.79 -87.50
CA GLN A 313 102.48 31.87 -86.36
C GLN A 313 101.35 32.36 -85.42
N GLN A 314 100.15 32.50 -85.99
CA GLN A 314 98.87 32.64 -85.27
C GLN A 314 97.85 31.61 -85.78
N ARG A 315 98.30 30.37 -86.02
CA ARG A 315 97.45 29.27 -86.54
C ARG A 315 97.63 27.94 -85.79
N VAL A 316 98.03 28.00 -84.52
CA VAL A 316 98.15 26.80 -83.66
C VAL A 316 97.23 26.83 -82.43
N GLN A 317 96.51 27.93 -82.15
CA GLN A 317 95.60 28.00 -80.99
C GLN A 317 94.11 27.68 -81.28
N ASP A 318 93.73 27.41 -82.54
CA ASP A 318 92.32 27.13 -82.89
C ASP A 318 92.00 25.65 -83.16
N LYS A 319 92.85 24.70 -82.70
CA LYS A 319 92.61 23.25 -82.93
C LYS A 319 92.24 22.45 -81.69
N GLN A 320 91.97 23.09 -80.56
CA GLN A 320 91.48 22.42 -79.34
C GLN A 320 90.03 22.77 -78.96
N ALA A 321 89.44 23.84 -79.52
CA ALA A 321 88.07 24.26 -79.22
C ALA A 321 86.98 23.40 -79.89
N GLU A 322 87.28 22.71 -81.00
CA GLU A 322 86.28 21.94 -81.77
C GLU A 322 86.00 20.53 -81.19
N LEU A 323 86.86 19.99 -80.32
CA LEU A 323 86.69 18.65 -79.73
C LEU A 323 85.87 18.63 -78.43
N GLU A 324 85.69 19.77 -77.76
CA GLU A 324 84.90 19.90 -76.52
C GLU A 324 83.42 20.19 -76.79
N GLU A 325 83.10 20.83 -77.92
CA GLU A 325 81.72 21.15 -78.29
C GLU A 325 80.88 19.91 -78.64
N LEU A 326 81.51 18.85 -79.18
CA LEU A 326 80.85 17.58 -79.49
C LEU A 326 80.66 16.66 -78.27
N ARG A 327 81.45 16.81 -77.19
CA ARG A 327 81.22 16.08 -75.92
C ARG A 327 80.12 16.71 -75.08
N ALA A 328 80.00 18.05 -75.06
CA ALA A 328 79.00 18.76 -74.28
C ALA A 328 77.55 18.43 -74.70
N ARG A 329 77.28 18.29 -76.01
CA ARG A 329 75.92 18.03 -76.53
C ARG A 329 75.39 16.62 -76.17
N ARG A 330 76.24 15.59 -76.11
CA ARG A 330 75.82 14.22 -75.71
C ARG A 330 75.56 14.09 -74.20
N VAL A 331 76.30 14.82 -73.37
CA VAL A 331 76.11 14.84 -71.91
C VAL A 331 74.81 15.58 -71.55
N GLN A 332 74.51 16.68 -72.23
CA GLN A 332 73.26 17.43 -72.04
C GLN A 332 72.02 16.61 -72.44
N GLU A 333 72.06 15.86 -73.55
CA GLU A 333 70.95 14.98 -73.95
C GLU A 333 70.74 13.77 -73.03
N ALA A 334 71.83 13.20 -72.48
CA ALA A 334 71.74 12.11 -71.50
C ALA A 334 71.13 12.61 -70.17
N TYR A 335 71.53 13.81 -69.74
CA TYR A 335 70.99 14.46 -68.53
C TYR A 335 69.49 14.76 -68.67
N ILE A 336 69.05 15.31 -69.81
CA ILE A 336 67.62 15.58 -70.08
C ILE A 336 66.79 14.29 -70.12
N ARG A 337 67.35 13.17 -70.62
CA ARG A 337 66.66 11.88 -70.63
C ARG A 337 66.51 11.28 -69.23
N GLU A 338 67.53 11.41 -68.39
CA GLU A 338 67.49 10.97 -66.98
C GLU A 338 66.55 11.85 -66.14
N GLU A 339 66.53 13.17 -66.33
CA GLU A 339 65.60 14.06 -65.63
C GLU A 339 64.14 13.76 -66.00
N ARG A 340 63.83 13.58 -67.29
CA ARG A 340 62.46 13.20 -67.71
C ARG A 340 62.02 11.85 -67.17
N ARG A 341 62.95 10.91 -66.91
CA ARG A 341 62.64 9.63 -66.25
C ARG A 341 62.35 9.85 -64.77
N LYS A 342 63.18 10.62 -64.07
CA LYS A 342 62.99 10.96 -62.66
C LYS A 342 61.69 11.73 -62.41
N GLU A 343 61.34 12.68 -63.29
CA GLU A 343 60.08 13.42 -63.20
C GLU A 343 58.85 12.51 -63.38
N LYS A 344 58.91 11.56 -64.33
CA LYS A 344 57.84 10.57 -64.51
C LYS A 344 57.71 9.63 -63.31
N GLU A 345 58.82 9.10 -62.79
CA GLU A 345 58.81 8.25 -61.61
C GLU A 345 58.33 9.00 -60.35
N ALA A 346 58.67 10.28 -60.20
CA ALA A 346 58.17 11.12 -59.12
C ALA A 346 56.66 11.36 -59.24
N ALA A 347 56.17 11.72 -60.44
CA ALA A 347 54.74 11.91 -60.69
C ALA A 347 53.93 10.61 -60.49
N GLU A 348 54.47 9.46 -60.89
CA GLU A 348 53.86 8.15 -60.65
C GLU A 348 53.78 7.83 -59.15
N ARG A 349 54.85 8.07 -58.38
CA ARG A 349 54.87 7.90 -56.92
C ARG A 349 53.87 8.83 -56.22
N GLU A 350 53.80 10.10 -56.62
CA GLU A 350 52.83 11.04 -56.08
C GLU A 350 51.39 10.60 -56.40
N SER A 351 51.13 10.12 -57.62
CA SER A 351 49.82 9.59 -58.00
C SER A 351 49.42 8.35 -57.20
N ALA A 352 50.37 7.45 -56.93
CA ALA A 352 50.17 6.25 -56.12
C ALA A 352 49.91 6.63 -54.65
N MET A 353 50.69 7.55 -54.08
CA MET A 353 50.46 8.05 -52.72
C MET A 353 49.09 8.73 -52.59
N HIS A 354 48.67 9.51 -53.59
CA HIS A 354 47.35 10.14 -53.59
C HIS A 354 46.21 9.10 -53.72
N ALA A 355 46.38 8.06 -54.53
CA ALA A 355 45.42 6.97 -54.63
C ALA A 355 45.29 6.21 -53.30
N ASP A 356 46.42 5.88 -52.65
CA ASP A 356 46.42 5.21 -51.35
C ASP A 356 45.77 6.07 -50.26
N LEU A 357 46.05 7.38 -50.24
CA LEU A 357 45.39 8.32 -49.32
C LEU A 357 43.89 8.42 -49.57
N GLN A 358 43.44 8.38 -50.83
CA GLN A 358 42.01 8.37 -51.16
C GLN A 358 41.34 7.07 -50.71
N GLN A 359 41.96 5.92 -50.93
CA GLN A 359 41.47 4.63 -50.45
C GLN A 359 41.38 4.58 -48.92
N ALA A 360 42.41 5.07 -48.21
CA ALA A 360 42.40 5.16 -46.75
C ALA A 360 41.28 6.08 -46.23
N ARG A 361 41.03 7.22 -46.89
CA ARG A 361 39.91 8.11 -46.55
C ARG A 361 38.55 7.44 -46.76
N LEU A 362 38.37 6.71 -47.86
CA LEU A 362 37.13 5.98 -48.13
C LEU A 362 36.90 4.89 -47.08
N ALA A 363 37.92 4.09 -46.76
CA ALA A 363 37.85 3.09 -45.70
C ALA A 363 37.52 3.70 -44.33
N GLN A 364 38.11 4.85 -43.98
CA GLN A 364 37.79 5.57 -42.75
C GLN A 364 36.33 6.04 -42.73
N VAL A 365 35.82 6.56 -43.84
CA VAL A 365 34.42 6.99 -43.95
C VAL A 365 33.47 5.80 -43.82
N GLU A 366 33.78 4.67 -44.44
CA GLU A 366 33.00 3.43 -44.33
C GLU A 366 32.96 2.90 -42.90
N GLU A 367 34.11 2.81 -42.22
CA GLU A 367 34.18 2.40 -40.81
C GLU A 367 33.39 3.35 -39.91
N ARG A 368 33.51 4.67 -40.12
CA ARG A 368 32.69 5.65 -39.39
C ARG A 368 31.20 5.48 -39.65
N ASN A 369 30.82 5.15 -40.88
CA ASN A 369 29.41 4.91 -41.22
C ASN A 369 28.89 3.60 -40.59
N ARG A 370 29.72 2.56 -40.51
CA ARG A 370 29.39 1.31 -39.80
C ARG A 370 29.17 1.55 -38.31
N GLN A 371 30.09 2.29 -37.67
CA GLN A 371 29.94 2.68 -36.26
C GLN A 371 28.65 3.46 -36.01
N LYS A 372 28.36 4.47 -36.83
CA LYS A 372 27.10 5.23 -36.75
C LYS A 372 25.85 4.36 -36.99
N ALA A 373 25.94 3.34 -37.84
CA ALA A 373 24.83 2.42 -38.07
C ALA A 373 24.59 1.54 -36.83
N LEU A 374 25.65 1.05 -36.18
CA LEU A 374 25.54 0.29 -34.94
C LEU A 374 25.00 1.15 -33.79
N GLU A 375 25.47 2.39 -33.65
CA GLU A 375 24.96 3.34 -32.66
C GLU A 375 23.45 3.58 -32.84
N LYS A 376 22.99 3.79 -34.08
CA LYS A 376 21.55 3.96 -34.37
C LYS A 376 20.71 2.74 -34.00
N VAL A 377 21.23 1.53 -34.22
CA VAL A 377 20.53 0.29 -33.83
C VAL A 377 20.45 0.20 -32.31
N GLN A 378 21.54 0.50 -31.60
CA GLN A 378 21.55 0.53 -30.13
C GLN A 378 20.56 1.58 -29.59
N GLU A 379 20.55 2.79 -30.15
CA GLU A 379 19.59 3.84 -29.79
C GLU A 379 18.14 3.38 -30.03
N GLN A 380 17.86 2.71 -31.14
CA GLN A 380 16.53 2.16 -31.42
C GLN A 380 16.13 1.09 -30.41
N GLU A 381 17.03 0.15 -30.07
CA GLU A 381 16.77 -0.87 -29.06
C GLU A 381 16.53 -0.26 -27.67
N GLU A 382 17.28 0.77 -27.30
CA GLU A 382 17.09 1.48 -26.03
C GLU A 382 15.75 2.22 -26.00
N LEU A 383 15.39 2.91 -27.09
CA LEU A 383 14.08 3.55 -27.23
C LEU A 383 12.94 2.53 -27.14
N ASP A 384 13.06 1.38 -27.79
CA ASP A 384 12.05 0.32 -27.73
C ASP A 384 11.91 -0.26 -26.32
N ARG A 385 13.02 -0.44 -25.59
CA ARG A 385 13.00 -0.84 -24.17
C ARG A 385 12.30 0.20 -23.30
N ILE A 386 12.60 1.49 -23.48
CA ILE A 386 11.96 2.58 -22.74
C ILE A 386 10.46 2.61 -23.05
N LEU A 387 10.08 2.48 -24.32
CA LEU A 387 8.67 2.44 -24.74
C LEU A 387 7.94 1.21 -24.18
N ALA A 388 8.59 0.05 -24.10
CA ALA A 388 8.01 -1.15 -23.49
C ALA A 388 7.73 -0.92 -21.98
N VAL A 389 8.69 -0.35 -21.25
CA VAL A 389 8.51 0.01 -19.84
C VAL A 389 7.38 1.03 -19.65
N GLN A 390 7.33 2.06 -20.50
CA GLN A 390 6.26 3.07 -20.47
C GLN A 390 4.89 2.49 -20.78
N LYS A 391 4.78 1.52 -21.71
CA LYS A 391 3.52 0.82 -21.98
C LYS A 391 3.05 0.04 -20.76
N ILE A 392 3.95 -0.73 -20.13
CA ILE A 392 3.62 -1.49 -18.91
C ILE A 392 3.21 -0.56 -17.77
N SER A 393 3.94 0.55 -17.54
CA SER A 393 3.57 1.51 -16.49
C SER A 393 2.21 2.14 -16.76
N ARG A 394 1.91 2.50 -18.02
CA ARG A 394 0.61 3.06 -18.42
C ARG A 394 -0.53 2.06 -18.24
N GLU A 395 -0.32 0.79 -18.59
CA GLU A 395 -1.29 -0.27 -18.36
C GLU A 395 -1.57 -0.46 -16.86
N GLN A 396 -0.52 -0.49 -16.02
CA GLN A 396 -0.67 -0.56 -14.56
C GLN A 396 -1.42 0.64 -13.98
N GLU A 397 -1.18 1.86 -14.49
CA GLU A 397 -1.93 3.05 -14.09
C GLU A 397 -3.40 2.97 -14.48
N LEU A 398 -3.71 2.52 -15.70
CA LEU A 398 -5.08 2.30 -16.16
C LEU A 398 -5.79 1.23 -15.32
N GLU A 399 -5.11 0.14 -14.97
CA GLU A 399 -5.65 -0.87 -14.07
C GLU A 399 -5.93 -0.30 -12.68
N ARG A 400 -5.01 0.49 -12.11
CA ARG A 400 -5.22 1.13 -10.80
C ARG A 400 -6.41 2.08 -10.86
N GLN A 401 -6.54 2.87 -11.91
CA GLN A 401 -7.70 3.76 -12.11
C GLN A 401 -9.01 2.98 -12.29
N ALA A 402 -8.99 1.85 -13.01
CA ALA A 402 -10.16 1.00 -13.15
C ALA A 402 -10.56 0.38 -11.80
N ARG A 403 -9.60 -0.06 -10.98
CA ARG A 403 -9.85 -0.58 -9.64
C ARG A 403 -10.44 0.49 -8.72
N THR A 404 -9.91 1.71 -8.74
CA THR A 404 -10.46 2.80 -7.92
C THR A 404 -11.87 3.18 -8.36
N ARG A 405 -12.14 3.24 -9.67
CA ARG A 405 -13.50 3.46 -10.19
C ARG A 405 -14.47 2.37 -9.77
N ARG A 406 -14.09 1.09 -9.88
CA ARG A 406 -14.91 -0.04 -9.41
C ARG A 406 -15.22 0.08 -7.92
N LEU A 407 -14.22 0.40 -7.09
CA LEU A 407 -14.42 0.59 -5.66
C LEU A 407 -15.36 1.78 -5.36
N GLN A 408 -15.26 2.86 -6.12
CA GLN A 408 -16.17 4.00 -6.01
C GLN A 408 -17.61 3.62 -6.42
N GLU A 409 -17.77 2.84 -7.48
CA GLU A 409 -19.06 2.32 -7.94
C GLU A 409 -19.67 1.42 -6.85
N GLU A 410 -18.92 0.45 -6.33
CA GLU A 410 -19.35 -0.43 -5.24
C GLU A 410 -19.75 0.35 -3.99
N ASN A 411 -18.96 1.35 -3.59
CA ASN A 411 -19.27 2.22 -2.46
C ASN A 411 -20.54 3.05 -2.72
N SER A 412 -20.71 3.61 -3.92
CA SER A 412 -21.91 4.38 -4.26
C SER A 412 -23.18 3.51 -4.23
N VAL A 413 -23.12 2.27 -4.71
CA VAL A 413 -24.22 1.30 -4.60
C VAL A 413 -24.51 0.95 -3.14
N ALA A 414 -23.47 0.75 -2.32
CA ALA A 414 -23.64 0.47 -0.89
C ALA A 414 -24.29 1.65 -0.15
N LEU A 415 -23.89 2.88 -0.44
CA LEU A 415 -24.49 4.10 0.11
C LEU A 415 -25.95 4.24 -0.30
N LEU A 416 -26.28 4.02 -1.57
CA LEU A 416 -27.67 4.03 -2.04
C LEU A 416 -28.52 2.99 -1.30
N LYS A 417 -27.99 1.78 -1.10
CA LYS A 417 -28.67 0.74 -0.33
C LYS A 417 -28.89 1.16 1.13
N GLN A 418 -27.89 1.74 1.78
CA GLN A 418 -28.03 2.27 3.13
C GLN A 418 -29.08 3.38 3.22
N MET A 419 -29.13 4.29 2.24
CA MET A 419 -30.15 5.33 2.18
C MET A 419 -31.54 4.72 2.03
N MET A 420 -31.72 3.74 1.14
CA MET A 420 -32.98 3.02 0.98
C MET A 420 -33.41 2.32 2.28
N ASP A 421 -32.49 1.63 2.97
CA ASP A 421 -32.77 0.95 4.24
C ASP A 421 -33.21 1.94 5.34
N VAL A 422 -32.57 3.12 5.40
CA VAL A 422 -32.93 4.19 6.35
C VAL A 422 -34.29 4.79 6.00
N GLU A 423 -34.57 5.03 4.73
CA GLU A 423 -35.87 5.53 4.27
C GLU A 423 -37.00 4.52 4.55
N GLU A 424 -36.77 3.24 4.30
CA GLU A 424 -37.73 2.17 4.64
C GLU A 424 -37.99 2.11 6.14
N ARG A 425 -36.94 2.17 6.98
CA ARG A 425 -37.09 2.23 8.44
C ARG A 425 -37.93 3.43 8.88
N ARG A 426 -37.68 4.62 8.32
CA ARG A 426 -38.50 5.83 8.57
C ARG A 426 -39.94 5.67 8.10
N ARG A 427 -40.18 4.98 6.99
CA ARG A 427 -41.55 4.70 6.51
C ARG A 427 -42.27 3.75 7.46
N ARG A 428 -41.62 2.68 7.91
CA ARG A 428 -42.17 1.72 8.87
C ARG A 428 -42.48 2.37 10.21
N GLN A 429 -41.54 3.13 10.77
CA GLN A 429 -41.75 3.88 12.01
C GLN A 429 -42.96 4.82 11.93
N ARG A 430 -43.10 5.57 10.83
CA ARG A 430 -44.28 6.42 10.62
C ARG A 430 -45.58 5.61 10.49
N GLN A 431 -45.54 4.44 9.87
CA GLN A 431 -46.71 3.56 9.79
C GLN A 431 -47.08 3.03 11.18
N GLU A 432 -46.10 2.56 11.96
CA GLU A 432 -46.27 2.11 13.34
C GLU A 432 -46.86 3.23 14.22
N GLU A 433 -46.32 4.46 14.16
CA GLU A 433 -46.86 5.62 14.90
C GLU A 433 -48.32 5.93 14.52
N ILE A 434 -48.66 5.85 13.23
CA ILE A 434 -50.04 6.06 12.75
C ILE A 434 -50.95 4.92 13.22
N GLU A 435 -50.49 3.68 13.16
CA GLU A 435 -51.23 2.50 13.62
C GLU A 435 -51.47 2.54 15.13
N GLU A 436 -50.47 2.85 15.94
CA GLU A 436 -50.59 3.09 17.38
C GLU A 436 -51.59 4.21 17.67
N GLY A 437 -51.50 5.33 16.94
CA GLY A 437 -52.45 6.44 17.06
C GLY A 437 -53.88 6.06 16.67
N ASN A 438 -54.06 5.14 15.72
CA ASN A 438 -55.37 4.62 15.33
C ASN A 438 -55.91 3.61 16.37
N GLN A 439 -55.05 2.75 16.93
CA GLN A 439 -55.41 1.85 18.01
C GLN A 439 -55.84 2.62 19.26
N LEU A 440 -55.11 3.67 19.63
CA LEU A 440 -55.44 4.54 20.77
C LEU A 440 -56.79 5.23 20.57
N ARG A 441 -57.05 5.75 19.35
CA ARG A 441 -58.36 6.34 18.99
C ARG A 441 -59.49 5.31 19.00
N LYS A 442 -59.24 4.08 18.55
CA LYS A 442 -60.22 2.99 18.60
C LYS A 442 -60.55 2.60 20.04
N ALA A 443 -59.54 2.41 20.89
CA ALA A 443 -59.72 2.11 22.31
C ALA A 443 -60.47 3.23 23.06
N ALA A 444 -60.18 4.51 22.73
CA ALA A 444 -60.92 5.64 23.29
C ALA A 444 -62.39 5.64 22.87
N ARG A 445 -62.70 5.34 21.59
CA ARG A 445 -64.08 5.21 21.09
C ARG A 445 -64.82 4.04 21.76
N GLU A 446 -64.18 2.88 21.87
CA GLU A 446 -64.75 1.72 22.55
C GLU A 446 -65.04 2.01 24.03
N ARG A 447 -64.14 2.72 24.70
CA ARG A 447 -64.34 3.18 26.09
C ARG A 447 -65.51 4.16 26.20
N GLN A 448 -65.62 5.13 25.29
CA GLN A 448 -66.75 6.06 25.24
C GLN A 448 -68.07 5.32 25.00
N ALA A 449 -68.12 4.40 24.03
CA ALA A 449 -69.30 3.58 23.76
C ALA A 449 -69.69 2.71 24.96
N ALA A 450 -68.72 2.14 25.68
CA ALA A 450 -68.98 1.38 26.90
C ALA A 450 -69.55 2.27 28.02
N LEU A 451 -69.03 3.49 28.20
CA LEU A 451 -69.55 4.45 29.17
C LEU A 451 -70.96 4.92 28.80
N GLU A 452 -71.24 5.16 27.52
CA GLU A 452 -72.59 5.49 27.04
C GLU A 452 -73.57 4.33 27.24
N ALA A 453 -73.15 3.09 26.97
CA ALA A 453 -73.97 1.91 27.23
C ALA A 453 -74.29 1.75 28.73
N ILE A 454 -73.31 1.97 29.61
CA ILE A 454 -73.51 1.96 31.07
C ILE A 454 -74.43 3.12 31.49
N ARG A 455 -74.23 4.32 30.93
CA ARG A 455 -75.07 5.49 31.20
C ARG A 455 -76.53 5.21 30.82
N ASN A 456 -76.77 4.61 29.66
CA ASN A 456 -78.12 4.24 29.20
C ASN A 456 -78.76 3.16 30.08
N ARG A 457 -77.99 2.16 30.52
CA ARG A 457 -78.47 1.17 31.50
C ARG A 457 -78.88 1.83 32.82
N LYS A 458 -78.06 2.74 33.33
CA LYS A 458 -78.34 3.49 34.57
C LYS A 458 -79.52 4.46 34.43
N LEU A 459 -79.72 5.03 33.25
CA LEU A 459 -80.94 5.81 32.95
C LEU A 459 -82.18 4.92 32.96
N GLY A 460 -82.12 3.71 32.38
CA GLY A 460 -83.20 2.72 32.45
C GLY A 460 -83.50 2.28 33.89
N GLU A 461 -82.48 2.02 34.71
CA GLU A 461 -82.66 1.73 36.15
C GLU A 461 -83.35 2.90 36.89
N LEU A 462 -83.02 4.16 36.55
CA LEU A 462 -83.69 5.34 37.11
C LEU A 462 -85.10 5.58 36.57
N GLU A 463 -85.43 5.02 35.40
CA GLU A 463 -86.79 4.98 34.85
C GLU A 463 -87.65 3.97 35.59
N GLU A 464 -87.11 2.78 35.88
CA GLU A 464 -87.80 1.75 36.67
C GLU A 464 -88.04 2.15 38.13
N LEU A 465 -87.15 2.97 38.71
CA LEU A 465 -87.24 3.46 40.09
C LEU A 465 -88.09 4.74 40.26
N ASP A 466 -88.68 5.27 39.19
CA ASP A 466 -89.58 6.43 39.17
C ASP A 466 -89.03 7.70 39.88
N VAL A 467 -87.72 7.92 39.75
CA VAL A 467 -86.99 9.02 40.41
C VAL A 467 -87.24 10.37 39.70
N PRO A 468 -87.37 11.50 40.42
CA PRO A 468 -87.57 12.83 39.85
C PRO A 468 -86.53 13.21 38.77
N GLU A 469 -86.99 13.87 37.69
CA GLU A 469 -86.19 14.18 36.48
C GLU A 469 -84.88 14.94 36.75
N GLN A 470 -84.77 15.64 37.88
CA GLN A 470 -83.59 16.43 38.23
C GLN A 470 -82.33 15.56 38.33
N TYR A 471 -82.46 14.33 38.85
CA TYR A 471 -81.35 13.38 38.96
C TYR A 471 -80.98 12.74 37.62
N ARG A 472 -81.96 12.53 36.73
CA ARG A 472 -81.72 12.09 35.34
C ARG A 472 -80.94 13.14 34.54
N ARG A 473 -81.33 14.41 34.69
CA ARG A 473 -80.61 15.56 34.08
C ARG A 473 -79.20 15.72 34.64
N ALA A 474 -78.99 15.41 35.93
CA ALA A 474 -77.67 15.41 36.54
C ALA A 474 -76.78 14.31 35.95
N LEU A 475 -77.27 13.07 35.83
CA LEU A 475 -76.51 11.95 35.27
C LEU A 475 -76.12 12.16 33.79
N LEU A 476 -76.99 12.80 33.00
CA LEU A 476 -76.71 13.21 31.62
C LEU A 476 -75.64 14.31 31.50
N LYS A 477 -75.45 15.12 32.56
CA LYS A 477 -74.40 16.15 32.61
C LYS A 477 -73.07 15.60 33.10
N VAL A 478 -73.04 14.47 33.79
CA VAL A 478 -71.80 13.84 34.28
C VAL A 478 -71.07 13.18 33.10
N GLY A 479 -69.96 13.79 32.67
CA GLY A 479 -69.08 13.27 31.63
C GLY A 479 -69.37 13.79 30.21
N LYS A 480 -69.77 15.06 30.08
CA LYS A 480 -69.49 15.87 28.89
C LYS A 480 -68.11 16.49 28.98
#